data_AF-A0A9W3CBB5-F1
#
_entry.id   AF-A0A9W3CBB5-F1
#
_cell.length_a   1.000
_cell.length_b   1.000
_cell.length_c   1.000
_cell.angle_alpha   90.00
_cell.angle_beta   90.00
_cell.angle_gamma   90.00
#
_symmetry.space_group_name_H-M   'P 1'
#
loop_
_entity.id
_entity.type
_entity.pdbx_description
1 polymer ?
#
loop_
_entity_poly.entity_id
_entity_poly.type
_entity_poly.pdbx_seq_one_letter_code
_entity_poly.pdbx_strand_id
1 'polypeptide(L)'
;MVVLCDSGLIYGFPKGRLIEITGEIGTQKLGIRRDMKICEVLRDDEWRFRRCRDRHIQSLITDLQAFQLKLTDGRDEVLWKRDNGSYGTTFISSETWNQTRQRKEKVSWSKIVWFSQGVPRFDFITWLAIRDRLSTGHRSSRWGQPQHCLFCGEPDETRDHLYFACPYTSLSG
;
A
#
# COMPACT_ATOMS: atom_id res chain seq x y z
N MET A 1 9.06 -5.51 -4.73
CA MET A 1 9.73 -6.64 -5.41
C MET A 1 9.59 -6.41 -6.90
N VAL A 2 10.66 -5.90 -7.53
CA VAL A 2 10.71 -5.66 -8.97
C VAL A 2 11.79 -6.58 -9.50
N VAL A 3 11.36 -7.61 -10.22
CA VAL A 3 12.22 -8.57 -10.91
C VAL A 3 12.58 -7.90 -12.24
N LEU A 4 13.86 -7.54 -12.43
CA LEU A 4 14.40 -7.37 -13.77
C LEU A 4 14.39 -8.76 -14.42
N CYS A 5 13.78 -8.87 -15.61
CA CYS A 5 13.64 -10.06 -16.47
C CYS A 5 13.41 -11.38 -15.70
N ASP A 6 12.20 -11.86 -15.52
CA ASP A 6 11.82 -13.11 -16.21
C ASP A 6 10.33 -13.44 -16.03
N SER A 7 9.55 -12.45 -15.61
CA SER A 7 8.12 -12.61 -15.43
C SER A 7 7.41 -11.28 -15.70
N GLY A 8 7.36 -10.91 -16.99
CA GLY A 8 6.36 -9.97 -17.51
C GLY A 8 6.40 -8.51 -17.04
N LEU A 9 7.52 -8.00 -16.52
CA LEU A 9 7.64 -6.60 -16.10
C LEU A 9 8.63 -5.86 -16.97
N ILE A 10 8.10 -5.10 -17.94
CA ILE A 10 8.87 -4.13 -18.68
C ILE A 10 9.25 -3.01 -17.71
N TYR A 11 10.49 -3.02 -17.26
CA TYR A 11 11.00 -2.01 -16.36
C TYR A 11 11.09 -0.66 -17.08
N GLY A 12 10.55 0.38 -16.45
CA GLY A 12 10.56 1.73 -17.02
C GLY A 12 9.48 2.03 -18.05
N PHE A 13 8.58 1.09 -18.38
CA PHE A 13 7.42 1.43 -19.21
C PHE A 13 6.51 2.41 -18.45
N PRO A 14 6.32 3.65 -18.94
CA PRO A 14 5.69 4.73 -18.16
C PRO A 14 4.23 4.46 -17.80
N LYS A 15 3.55 3.54 -18.52
CA LYS A 15 2.15 3.18 -18.25
C LYS A 15 1.99 2.11 -17.16
N GLY A 16 3.08 1.58 -16.60
CA GLY A 16 3.05 0.60 -15.51
C GLY A 16 3.15 -0.85 -15.99
N ARG A 17 2.66 -1.79 -15.17
CA ARG A 17 2.82 -3.22 -15.43
C ARG A 17 1.81 -3.69 -16.48
N LEU A 18 2.25 -4.48 -17.45
CA LEU A 18 1.38 -4.97 -18.53
C LEU A 18 0.13 -5.70 -18.01
N ILE A 19 0.26 -6.47 -16.94
CA ILE A 19 -0.87 -7.20 -16.34
C ILE A 19 -1.91 -6.27 -15.70
N GLU A 20 -1.50 -5.09 -15.22
CA GLU A 20 -2.42 -4.08 -14.68
C GLU A 20 -3.13 -3.32 -15.80
N ILE A 21 -2.43 -3.08 -16.92
CA ILE A 21 -2.99 -2.38 -18.08
C ILE A 21 -3.98 -3.27 -18.84
N THR A 22 -3.58 -4.52 -19.10
CA THR A 22 -4.32 -5.43 -20.00
C THR A 22 -5.32 -6.34 -19.28
N GLY A 23 -5.26 -6.39 -17.95
CA GLY A 23 -6.09 -7.26 -17.12
C GLY A 23 -5.74 -8.75 -17.26
N GLU A 24 -6.55 -9.60 -16.64
CA GLU A 24 -6.26 -11.05 -16.54
C GLU A 24 -6.18 -11.76 -17.90
N ILE A 25 -7.03 -11.34 -18.86
CA ILE A 25 -7.11 -11.91 -20.21
C ILE A 25 -6.01 -11.33 -21.13
N GLY A 26 -5.35 -10.26 -20.71
CA GLY A 26 -4.31 -9.58 -21.49
C GLY A 26 -3.16 -10.49 -21.93
N THR A 27 -2.72 -11.36 -21.04
CA THR A 27 -1.71 -12.41 -21.31
C THR A 27 -2.10 -13.29 -22.50
N GLN A 28 -3.36 -13.72 -22.58
CA GLN A 28 -3.88 -14.54 -23.67
C GLN A 28 -4.00 -13.76 -24.98
N LYS A 29 -4.42 -12.49 -24.91
CA LYS A 29 -4.55 -11.59 -26.08
C LYS A 29 -3.20 -11.26 -26.68
N LEU A 30 -2.19 -11.03 -25.85
CA LEU A 30 -0.80 -10.76 -26.25
C LEU A 30 -0.05 -12.04 -26.63
N GLY A 31 -0.55 -13.22 -26.26
CA GLY A 31 0.15 -14.50 -26.47
C GLY A 31 1.37 -14.68 -25.57
N ILE A 32 1.41 -14.02 -24.43
CA ILE A 32 2.51 -14.07 -23.45
C ILE A 32 2.02 -14.83 -22.24
N ARG A 33 2.65 -15.96 -21.90
CA ARG A 33 2.33 -16.68 -20.66
C ARG A 33 2.90 -15.93 -19.46
N ARG A 34 2.35 -16.17 -18.26
CA ARG A 34 2.80 -15.49 -17.02
C ARG A 34 4.25 -15.82 -16.64
N ASP A 35 4.73 -16.97 -17.07
CA ASP A 35 6.08 -17.48 -16.85
C ASP A 35 7.04 -17.18 -18.02
N MET A 36 6.58 -16.49 -19.07
CA MET A 36 7.45 -16.13 -20.18
C MET A 36 8.41 -15.01 -19.80
N LYS A 37 9.65 -15.20 -20.25
CA LYS A 37 10.74 -14.24 -20.09
C LYS A 37 10.70 -13.18 -21.17
N ILE A 38 11.28 -12.00 -20.93
CA ILE A 38 11.33 -10.94 -21.95
C ILE A 38 12.11 -11.41 -23.18
N CYS A 39 13.22 -12.14 -22.99
CA CYS A 39 14.01 -12.72 -24.08
C CYS A 39 13.26 -13.79 -24.91
N GLU A 40 12.15 -14.33 -24.41
CA GLU A 40 11.30 -15.25 -25.18
C GLU A 40 10.32 -14.49 -26.08
N VAL A 41 9.91 -13.28 -25.69
CA VAL A 41 8.95 -12.44 -26.41
C VAL A 41 9.65 -11.45 -27.36
N LEU A 42 10.80 -10.93 -26.97
CA LEU A 42 11.62 -10.00 -27.77
C LEU A 42 12.85 -10.76 -28.28
N ARG A 43 12.88 -11.07 -29.58
CA ARG A 43 14.00 -11.75 -30.25
C ARG A 43 14.50 -10.92 -31.41
N ASP A 44 15.80 -10.78 -31.54
CA ASP A 44 16.45 -10.05 -32.64
C ASP A 44 15.89 -8.61 -32.80
N ASP A 45 15.63 -7.94 -31.67
CA ASP A 45 15.02 -6.60 -31.59
C ASP A 45 13.55 -6.52 -32.09
N GLU A 46 12.91 -7.66 -32.34
CA GLU A 46 11.51 -7.75 -32.74
C GLU A 46 10.60 -8.33 -31.66
N TRP A 47 9.55 -7.59 -31.31
CA TRP A 47 8.51 -8.04 -30.40
C TRP A 47 7.55 -9.05 -31.05
N ARG A 48 7.45 -10.24 -30.46
CA ARG A 48 6.57 -11.32 -30.92
C ARG A 48 5.27 -11.37 -30.11
N PHE A 49 4.37 -10.44 -30.36
CA PHE A 49 3.02 -10.49 -29.80
C PHE A 49 2.05 -11.22 -30.72
N ARG A 50 1.04 -11.88 -30.13
CA ARG A 50 -0.10 -12.42 -30.87
C ARG A 50 -0.90 -11.26 -31.50
N ARG A 51 -1.21 -11.39 -32.78
CA ARG A 51 -2.08 -10.42 -33.47
C ARG A 51 -3.46 -10.43 -32.81
N CYS A 52 -3.90 -9.27 -32.35
CA CYS A 52 -5.21 -9.06 -31.76
C CYS A 52 -5.94 -7.93 -32.49
N ARG A 53 -7.26 -8.03 -32.65
CA ARG A 53 -8.11 -6.95 -33.22
C ARG A 53 -8.56 -5.93 -32.17
N ASP A 54 -8.22 -6.16 -30.91
CA ASP A 54 -8.55 -5.26 -29.81
C ASP A 54 -7.73 -3.96 -29.93
N ARG A 55 -8.42 -2.83 -30.10
CA ARG A 55 -7.79 -1.52 -30.31
C ARG A 55 -6.94 -1.07 -29.12
N HIS A 56 -7.34 -1.41 -27.90
CA HIS A 56 -6.58 -1.04 -26.70
C HIS A 56 -5.24 -1.80 -26.66
N ILE A 57 -5.28 -3.09 -26.97
CA ILE A 57 -4.07 -3.93 -27.05
C ILE A 57 -3.17 -3.49 -28.21
N GLN A 58 -3.73 -3.15 -29.37
CA GLN A 58 -2.95 -2.63 -30.50
C GLN A 58 -2.24 -1.33 -30.14
N SER A 59 -2.92 -0.39 -29.49
CA SER A 59 -2.29 0.85 -29.01
C SER A 59 -1.14 0.56 -28.05
N LEU A 60 -1.34 -0.35 -27.10
CA LEU A 60 -0.31 -0.75 -26.16
C LEU A 60 0.90 -1.37 -26.87
N ILE A 61 0.68 -2.26 -27.84
CA ILE A 61 1.77 -2.85 -28.63
C ILE A 61 2.59 -1.76 -29.34
N THR A 62 1.93 -0.77 -29.95
CA THR A 62 2.61 0.37 -30.58
C THR A 62 3.48 1.12 -29.56
N ASP A 63 2.95 1.39 -28.36
CA ASP A 63 3.72 2.07 -27.31
C ASP A 63 4.93 1.25 -26.85
N LEU A 64 4.79 -0.08 -26.77
CA LEU A 64 5.87 -0.99 -26.39
C LEU A 64 6.95 -1.09 -27.45
N GLN A 65 6.57 -1.08 -28.73
CA GLN A 65 7.50 -1.09 -29.85
C GLN A 65 8.24 0.24 -29.99
N ALA A 66 7.59 1.36 -29.66
CA ALA A 66 8.24 2.67 -29.62
C ALA A 66 9.18 2.83 -28.41
N PHE A 67 9.02 2.02 -27.38
CA PHE A 67 9.85 2.07 -26.18
C PHE A 67 11.16 1.29 -26.39
N GLN A 68 12.29 2.01 -26.40
CA GLN A 68 13.60 1.41 -26.57
C GLN A 68 14.04 0.66 -25.30
N LEU A 69 13.92 -0.67 -25.31
CA LEU A 69 14.47 -1.50 -24.25
C LEU A 69 15.98 -1.67 -24.41
N LYS A 70 16.70 -1.41 -23.32
CA LYS A 70 18.11 -1.76 -23.21
C LYS A 70 18.20 -3.12 -22.53
N LEU A 71 18.34 -4.16 -23.33
CA LEU A 71 18.69 -5.48 -22.83
C LEU A 71 20.18 -5.49 -22.49
N THR A 72 20.51 -6.09 -21.36
CA THR A 72 21.89 -6.32 -20.92
C THR A 72 22.10 -7.82 -20.81
N ASP A 73 23.25 -8.33 -21.23
CA ASP A 73 23.62 -9.76 -21.19
C ASP A 73 23.96 -10.25 -19.76
N GLY A 74 23.43 -9.56 -18.75
CA GLY A 74 23.65 -9.84 -17.34
C GLY A 74 22.64 -10.84 -16.79
N ARG A 75 22.93 -11.40 -15.61
CA ARG A 75 21.94 -12.14 -14.83
C ARG A 75 20.90 -11.18 -14.26
N ASP A 76 19.70 -11.70 -14.04
CA ASP A 76 18.59 -10.95 -13.48
C ASP A 76 18.89 -10.49 -12.05
N GLU A 77 18.67 -9.20 -11.81
CA GLU A 77 18.86 -8.57 -10.50
C GLU A 77 17.53 -8.09 -9.93
N VAL A 78 17.28 -8.41 -8.67
CA VAL A 78 16.12 -7.89 -7.94
C VAL A 78 16.52 -6.55 -7.32
N LEU A 79 15.86 -5.48 -7.76
CA LEU A 79 16.10 -4.13 -7.24
C LEU A 79 14.89 -3.60 -6.48
N TRP A 80 15.17 -2.83 -5.43
CA TRP A 80 14.20 -2.08 -4.65
C TRP A 80 14.00 -0.70 -5.26
N LYS A 81 12.74 -0.35 -5.52
CA LYS A 81 12.37 1.01 -5.92
C LYS A 81 12.58 1.97 -4.76
N ARG A 82 13.18 3.12 -5.04
CA ARG A 82 13.45 4.20 -4.09
C ARG A 82 12.49 5.37 -4.28
N ASP A 83 12.42 6.24 -3.28
CA ASP A 83 11.49 7.38 -3.25
C ASP A 83 11.75 8.38 -4.39
N ASN A 84 13.01 8.50 -4.84
CA ASN A 84 13.42 9.35 -5.96
C ASN A 84 13.14 8.73 -7.34
N GLY A 85 12.47 7.57 -7.40
CA GLY A 85 12.21 6.83 -8.64
C GLY A 85 13.40 6.01 -9.15
N SER A 86 14.57 6.10 -8.51
CA SER A 86 15.70 5.22 -8.79
C SER A 86 15.49 3.85 -8.16
N TYR A 87 16.40 2.93 -8.44
CA TYR A 87 16.36 1.60 -7.87
C TYR A 87 17.73 1.22 -7.35
N GLY A 88 17.78 0.36 -6.34
CA GLY A 88 19.03 -0.12 -5.77
C GLY A 88 18.91 -1.53 -5.21
N THR A 89 20.06 -2.14 -4.94
CA THR A 89 20.16 -3.51 -4.43
C THR A 89 19.81 -3.63 -2.95
N THR A 90 19.88 -2.52 -2.20
CA THR A 90 19.62 -2.49 -0.75
C THR A 90 18.18 -2.14 -0.43
N PHE A 91 17.60 -2.89 0.52
CA PHE A 91 16.31 -2.57 1.11
C PHE A 91 16.43 -1.46 2.16
N ILE A 92 15.60 -0.42 2.05
CA ILE A 92 15.52 0.66 3.02
C ILE A 92 14.08 0.73 3.53
N SER A 93 13.90 0.40 4.82
CA SER A 93 12.58 0.30 5.44
C SER A 93 11.81 1.62 5.40
N SER A 94 12.48 2.76 5.62
CA SER A 94 11.85 4.08 5.64
C SER A 94 11.34 4.52 4.26
N GLU A 95 12.14 4.32 3.21
CA GLU A 95 11.74 4.58 1.81
C GLU A 95 10.59 3.67 1.40
N THR A 96 10.71 2.36 1.66
CA THR A 96 9.65 1.40 1.33
C THR A 96 8.35 1.78 2.04
N TRP A 97 8.41 2.11 3.33
CA TRP A 97 7.24 2.55 4.10
C TRP A 97 6.61 3.82 3.50
N ASN A 98 7.41 4.78 3.05
CA ASN A 98 6.92 5.99 2.40
C ASN A 98 6.20 5.71 1.08
N GLN A 99 6.69 4.75 0.30
CA GLN A 99 6.08 4.36 -0.98
C GLN A 99 4.79 3.57 -0.81
N THR A 100 4.69 2.71 0.21
CA THR A 100 3.51 1.87 0.43
C THR A 100 2.39 2.57 1.19
N ARG A 101 2.72 3.55 2.03
CA ARG A 101 1.72 4.25 2.85
C ARG A 101 0.99 5.30 2.04
N GLN A 102 -0.30 5.48 2.33
CA GLN A 102 -1.02 6.67 1.93
C GLN A 102 -0.62 7.82 2.87
N ARG A 103 0.19 8.77 2.39
CA ARG A 103 0.55 9.95 3.17
C ARG A 103 -0.69 10.81 3.39
N LYS A 104 -1.05 10.99 4.66
CA LYS A 104 -2.04 11.97 5.11
C LYS A 104 -1.34 13.23 5.59
N GLU A 105 -2.06 14.34 5.58
CA GLU A 105 -1.57 15.58 6.15
C GLU A 105 -1.25 15.39 7.63
N LYS A 106 -0.20 16.08 8.08
CA LYS A 106 0.20 16.05 9.47
C LYS A 106 -0.78 16.91 10.27
N VAL A 107 -1.62 16.25 11.05
CA VAL A 107 -2.55 16.91 11.98
C VAL A 107 -1.80 17.64 13.10
N SER A 108 -2.27 18.83 13.47
CA SER A 108 -1.63 19.70 14.47
C SER A 108 -1.49 19.01 15.83
N TRP A 109 -2.51 18.26 16.24
CA TRP A 109 -2.51 17.52 17.51
C TRP A 109 -1.48 16.39 17.58
N SER A 110 -0.89 15.96 16.45
CA SER A 110 0.09 14.86 16.46
C SER A 110 1.29 15.12 17.36
N LYS A 111 1.69 16.39 17.54
CA LYS A 111 2.79 16.78 18.42
C LYS A 111 2.45 16.66 19.91
N ILE A 112 1.16 16.71 20.26
CA ILE A 112 0.69 16.53 21.64
C ILE A 112 0.85 15.05 22.03
N VAL A 113 0.62 14.15 21.07
CA VAL A 113 0.66 12.70 21.30
C VAL A 113 2.07 12.14 21.16
N TRP A 114 2.84 12.61 20.18
CA TRP A 114 4.16 12.04 19.86
C TRP A 114 5.25 13.08 20.11
N PHE A 115 5.80 13.10 21.32
CA PHE A 115 6.91 13.96 21.73
C PHE A 115 8.03 13.15 22.38
N SER A 116 9.26 13.68 22.40
CA SER A 116 10.46 12.90 22.75
C SER A 116 10.51 12.40 24.19
N GLN A 117 9.83 13.09 25.12
CA GLN A 117 9.75 12.72 26.53
C GLN A 117 8.46 11.95 26.86
N GLY A 118 7.65 11.62 25.84
CA GLY A 118 6.41 10.86 26.00
C GLY A 118 6.68 9.40 26.36
N VAL A 119 5.84 8.83 27.21
CA VAL A 119 5.90 7.39 27.49
C VAL A 119 5.07 6.69 26.41
N PRO A 120 5.67 5.79 25.61
CA PRO A 120 5.00 5.20 24.44
C PRO A 120 3.64 4.56 24.74
N ARG A 121 3.48 3.99 25.94
CA ARG A 121 2.19 3.42 26.40
C ARG A 121 1.09 4.47 26.47
N PHE A 122 1.37 5.64 27.07
CA PHE A 122 0.38 6.71 27.19
C PHE A 122 0.10 7.38 25.85
N ASP A 123 1.13 7.56 25.02
CA ASP A 123 0.99 8.10 23.66
C ASP A 123 0.06 7.21 22.82
N PHE A 124 0.25 5.89 22.91
CA PHE A 124 -0.59 4.92 22.19
C PHE A 124 -2.06 4.94 22.67
N ILE A 125 -2.29 4.95 23.98
CA ILE A 125 -3.66 5.04 24.55
C ILE A 125 -4.31 6.36 24.13
N THR A 126 -3.59 7.47 24.22
CA THR A 126 -4.08 8.81 23.83
C THR A 126 -4.41 8.86 22.35
N TRP A 127 -3.57 8.30 21.50
CA TRP A 127 -3.84 8.18 20.06
C TRP A 127 -5.12 7.38 19.77
N LEU A 128 -5.34 6.28 20.49
CA LEU A 128 -6.58 5.50 20.37
C LEU A 128 -7.80 6.30 20.84
N ALA A 129 -7.67 7.07 21.93
CA ALA A 129 -8.73 7.93 22.45
C ALA A 129 -9.14 9.00 21.43
N ILE A 130 -8.17 9.73 20.85
CA ILE A 130 -8.44 10.76 19.83
C ILE A 130 -9.15 10.16 18.60
N ARG A 131 -8.81 8.92 18.25
CA ARG A 131 -9.41 8.23 17.10
C ARG A 131 -10.73 7.51 17.40
N ASP A 132 -11.23 7.59 18.62
CA ASP A 132 -12.40 6.86 19.11
C ASP A 132 -12.27 5.33 18.87
N ARG A 133 -11.10 4.80 19.21
CA ARG A 133 -10.71 3.40 19.00
C ARG A 133 -10.34 2.68 20.30
N LEU A 134 -10.68 3.27 21.45
CA LEU A 134 -10.59 2.56 22.73
C LEU A 134 -11.59 1.40 22.77
N SER A 135 -11.30 0.42 23.63
CA SER A 135 -12.18 -0.72 23.85
C SER A 135 -13.24 -0.36 24.88
N THR A 136 -14.19 0.50 24.51
CA THR A 136 -15.28 0.90 25.41
C THR A 136 -16.52 0.02 25.20
N GLY A 137 -17.47 0.08 26.14
CA GLY A 137 -18.75 -0.61 26.03
C GLY A 137 -19.54 -0.26 24.76
N HIS A 138 -19.55 1.03 24.36
CA HIS A 138 -20.13 1.50 23.11
C HIS A 138 -19.60 0.74 21.88
N ARG A 139 -18.29 0.49 21.85
CA ARG A 139 -17.65 -0.18 20.71
C ARG A 139 -17.83 -1.70 20.75
N SER A 140 -17.84 -2.29 21.94
CA SER A 140 -18.10 -3.73 22.16
C SER A 140 -19.55 -4.10 21.80
N SER A 141 -20.50 -3.19 22.03
CA SER A 141 -21.90 -3.34 21.65
C SER A 141 -22.09 -3.58 20.14
N ARG A 142 -21.25 -2.97 19.28
CA ARG A 142 -21.27 -3.22 17.82
C ARG A 142 -20.95 -4.66 17.44
N TRP A 143 -20.32 -5.43 18.33
CA TRP A 143 -20.02 -6.85 18.17
C TRP A 143 -21.03 -7.74 18.89
N GLY A 144 -22.14 -7.19 19.37
CA GLY A 144 -23.16 -7.93 20.12
C GLY A 144 -22.83 -8.16 21.59
N GLN A 145 -21.81 -7.48 22.12
CA GLN A 145 -21.42 -7.56 23.52
C GLN A 145 -21.62 -6.19 24.20
N PRO A 146 -22.87 -5.83 24.55
CA PRO A 146 -23.12 -4.59 25.27
C PRO A 146 -22.46 -4.66 26.65
N GLN A 147 -21.75 -3.60 27.02
CA GLN A 147 -21.14 -3.45 28.34
C GLN A 147 -21.52 -2.06 28.85
N HIS A 148 -22.01 -2.02 30.08
CA HIS A 148 -22.23 -0.77 30.81
C HIS A 148 -20.90 -0.28 31.41
N CYS A 149 -20.84 0.99 31.75
CA CYS A 149 -19.72 1.57 32.47
C CYS A 149 -19.55 0.87 33.81
N LEU A 150 -18.40 0.24 34.02
CA LEU A 150 -18.11 -0.53 35.25
C LEU A 150 -18.09 0.33 36.52
N PHE A 151 -17.94 1.65 36.39
CA PHE A 151 -17.81 2.56 37.52
C PHE A 151 -19.15 3.11 38.01
N CYS A 152 -20.02 3.57 37.11
CA CYS A 152 -21.29 4.20 37.46
C CYS A 152 -22.53 3.46 36.95
N GLY A 153 -22.37 2.39 36.19
CA GLY A 153 -23.49 1.60 35.64
C GLY A 153 -24.20 2.22 34.45
N GLU A 154 -23.66 3.30 33.85
CA GLU A 154 -24.25 3.92 32.65
C GLU A 154 -24.25 2.93 31.47
N PRO A 155 -25.39 2.69 30.78
CA PRO A 155 -25.51 1.65 29.76
C PRO A 155 -24.61 1.79 28.51
N ASP A 156 -24.30 3.02 28.10
CA ASP A 156 -23.48 3.35 26.93
C ASP A 156 -22.14 3.97 27.35
N GLU A 157 -21.19 3.10 27.71
CA GLU A 157 -19.82 3.51 28.01
C GLU A 157 -19.11 4.00 26.72
N THR A 158 -19.21 5.29 26.46
CA THR A 158 -18.45 5.99 25.41
C THR A 158 -17.11 6.49 25.94
N ARG A 159 -16.18 6.84 25.04
CA ARG A 159 -14.94 7.54 25.43
C ARG A 159 -15.26 8.80 26.24
N ASP A 160 -16.20 9.60 25.77
CA ASP A 160 -16.48 10.89 26.40
C ASP A 160 -17.13 10.70 27.77
N HIS A 161 -17.97 9.68 27.92
CA HIS A 161 -18.44 9.26 29.23
C HIS A 161 -17.28 8.88 30.15
N LEU A 162 -16.41 7.96 29.72
CA LEU A 162 -15.32 7.44 30.55
C LEU A 162 -14.32 8.52 30.99
N TYR A 163 -14.03 9.52 30.16
CA TYR A 163 -13.02 10.55 30.50
C TYR A 163 -13.61 11.87 31.00
N PHE A 164 -14.85 12.22 30.64
CA PHE A 164 -15.37 13.58 30.86
C PHE A 164 -16.73 13.65 31.58
N ALA A 165 -17.50 12.56 31.67
CA ALA A 165 -18.85 12.62 32.28
C ALA A 165 -19.11 11.60 33.41
N CYS A 166 -18.31 10.53 33.50
CA CYS A 166 -18.52 9.50 34.51
C CYS A 166 -18.11 10.03 35.90
N PRO A 167 -19.02 10.03 36.91
CA PRO A 167 -18.76 10.64 38.22
C PRO A 167 -17.51 10.15 38.97
N TYR A 168 -17.03 8.96 38.63
CA TYR A 168 -15.89 8.32 39.29
C TYR A 168 -14.55 8.52 38.55
N THR A 169 -14.59 8.82 37.26
CA THR A 169 -13.40 8.90 36.42
C THR A 169 -13.22 10.27 35.77
N SER A 170 -14.28 11.08 35.64
CA SER A 170 -14.14 12.47 35.25
C SER A 170 -13.41 13.24 36.34
N LEU A 171 -12.54 14.17 35.92
CA LEU A 171 -11.92 15.17 36.78
C LEU A 171 -12.98 16.20 37.20
N SER A 172 -13.92 15.78 38.04
CA SER A 172 -14.87 16.64 38.72
C SER A 172 -14.30 16.93 40.11
N GLY A 173 -13.58 18.05 40.20
CA GLY A 173 -13.47 18.84 41.44
C GLY A 173 -14.66 19.79 41.53
#